data_AF-A0A5X4WNG3-F1
#
_entry.id   AF-A0A5X4WNG3-F1
#
_cell.length_a   1.000
_cell.length_b   1.000
_cell.length_c   1.000
_cell.angle_alpha   90.00
_cell.angle_beta   90.00
_cell.angle_gamma   90.00
#
_symmetry.space_group_name_H-M   'P 1'
#
loop_
_entity.id
_entity.type
_entity.pdbx_description
1 polymer ?
#
loop_
_entity_poly.entity_id
_entity_poly.type
_entity_poly.pdbx_seq_one_letter_code
_entity_poly.pdbx_strand_id
1 'polypeptide(L)' 'MFEERLETIRSVCENLKLQNKPTLRIKNKRQVITSHKPKTRKIPKWCIDRIPSDAQIIGETELHYLVRH' A
#
# COMPACT_ATOMS: atom_id res chain seq x y z
N MET A 1 -20.18 -15.47 -38.87
CA MET A 1 -18.91 -15.22 -38.14
C MET A 1 -18.99 -14.15 -37.03
N PHE A 2 -20.17 -13.61 -36.70
CA PHE A 2 -20.34 -12.72 -35.54
C PHE A 2 -20.98 -13.43 -34.33
N GLU A 3 -21.90 -14.35 -34.58
CA GLU A 3 -22.62 -15.11 -33.55
C GLU A 3 -21.69 -15.89 -32.62
N GLU A 4 -20.72 -16.62 -33.16
CA GLU A 4 -19.76 -17.40 -32.35
C GLU A 4 -18.95 -16.52 -31.40
N ARG A 5 -18.58 -15.30 -31.83
CA ARG A 5 -17.83 -14.35 -30.98
C ARG A 5 -18.71 -13.82 -29.85
N LEU A 6 -19.97 -13.52 -30.14
CA LEU A 6 -20.93 -13.05 -29.14
C LEU A 6 -21.25 -14.15 -28.11
N GLU A 7 -21.39 -15.38 -28.57
CA GLU A 7 -21.64 -16.55 -27.70
C GLU A 7 -20.45 -16.81 -26.77
N THR A 8 -19.22 -16.70 -27.32
CA THR A 8 -17.98 -16.81 -26.54
C THR A 8 -17.90 -15.72 -25.47
N ILE A 9 -18.22 -14.47 -25.84
CA ILE A 9 -18.23 -13.34 -24.90
C ILE A 9 -19.26 -13.56 -23.78
N ARG A 10 -20.49 -13.99 -24.12
CA ARG A 10 -21.53 -14.29 -23.11
C ARG A 10 -21.07 -15.37 -22.13
N SER A 11 -20.51 -16.46 -22.64
CA SER A 11 -20.01 -17.57 -21.82
C SER A 11 -18.92 -17.10 -20.84
N VAL A 12 -17.97 -16.30 -21.31
CA VAL A 12 -16.91 -15.72 -20.46
C VAL A 12 -17.51 -14.80 -19.39
N CYS A 13 -18.47 -13.95 -19.75
CA CYS A 13 -19.13 -13.05 -18.79
C CYS A 13 -19.90 -13.80 -17.70
N GLU A 14 -20.63 -14.87 -18.03
CA GLU A 14 -21.35 -15.68 -17.03
C GLU A 14 -20.37 -16.40 -16.08
N ASN A 15 -19.28 -16.94 -16.62
CA ASN A 15 -18.24 -17.59 -15.81
C ASN A 15 -17.56 -16.60 -14.84
N LEU A 16 -17.35 -15.36 -15.26
CA LEU A 16 -16.78 -14.31 -14.41
C LEU A 16 -17.72 -13.89 -13.27
N LYS A 17 -19.04 -13.90 -13.48
CA LYS A 17 -20.04 -13.61 -12.43
C LYS A 17 -20.08 -14.71 -11.36
N LEU A 18 -19.88 -15.97 -11.78
CA LEU A 18 -19.88 -17.13 -10.89
C LEU A 18 -18.59 -17.27 -10.07
N GLN A 19 -17.54 -16.50 -10.39
CA GLN A 19 -16.34 -16.51 -9.56
C GLN A 19 -16.65 -15.91 -8.19
N ASN A 20 -16.39 -16.70 -7.14
CA ASN A 20 -16.36 -16.22 -5.75
C ASN A 20 -15.32 -15.10 -5.65
N LYS A 21 -15.80 -13.85 -5.61
CA LYS A 21 -14.94 -12.68 -5.40
C LYS A 21 -14.20 -12.93 -4.09
N PRO A 22 -12.86 -13.04 -4.10
CA PRO A 22 -12.13 -13.15 -2.85
C PRO A 22 -12.49 -11.92 -2.02
N THR A 23 -12.90 -12.14 -0.77
CA THR A 23 -13.13 -11.05 0.16
C THR A 23 -11.87 -10.20 0.17
N LEU A 24 -11.98 -8.95 -0.30
CA LEU A 24 -10.84 -8.04 -0.34
C LEU A 24 -10.22 -8.06 1.05
N ARG A 25 -8.98 -8.55 1.14
CA ARG A 25 -8.21 -8.68 2.39
C ARG A 25 -7.84 -7.32 2.98
N ILE A 26 -8.50 -6.26 2.54
CA ILE A 26 -8.47 -4.95 3.14
C ILE A 26 -9.44 -5.05 4.31
N LYS A 27 -8.95 -5.59 5.43
CA LYS A 27 -9.55 -5.29 6.72
C LYS A 27 -9.60 -3.76 6.78
N ASN A 28 -10.79 -3.22 6.58
CA ASN A 28 -11.14 -1.81 6.75
C ASN A 28 -11.05 -1.41 8.24
N LYS A 29 -10.15 -2.04 9.00
CA LYS A 29 -9.77 -1.63 10.33
C LYS A 29 -8.62 -0.65 10.11
N ARG A 30 -8.95 0.64 10.02
CA ARG A 30 -8.04 1.67 10.54
C ARG A 30 -7.66 1.21 11.95
N GLN A 31 -6.53 0.52 12.08
CA GLN A 31 -5.96 0.28 13.38
C GLN A 31 -5.49 1.66 13.82
N VAL A 32 -6.30 2.29 14.67
CA VAL A 32 -5.89 3.50 15.38
C VAL A 32 -4.69 3.07 16.21
N ILE A 33 -3.50 3.42 15.75
CA ILE A 33 -2.27 3.14 16.48
C ILE A 33 -2.32 4.07 17.69
N THR A 34 -2.82 3.57 18.81
CA THR A 34 -3.00 4.32 20.07
C THR A 34 -1.68 4.61 20.78
N SER A 35 -0.56 4.06 20.31
CA SER A 35 0.75 4.36 20.87
C SER A 35 1.28 5.70 20.37
N HIS A 36 1.30 6.69 21.27
CA HIS A 36 2.06 7.94 21.14
C HIS A 36 3.57 7.70 21.32
N LYS A 37 4.04 6.46 21.14
CA LYS A 37 5.47 6.16 21.22
C LYS A 37 6.13 6.86 20.03
N PRO A 38 7.16 7.69 20.27
CA PRO A 38 7.84 8.38 19.19
C PRO A 38 8.45 7.34 18.26
N LYS A 39 8.05 7.41 17.00
CA LYS A 39 8.41 6.41 15.99
C LYS A 39 9.70 6.84 15.31
N THR A 40 10.75 6.05 15.48
CA THR A 40 11.96 6.18 14.67
C THR A 40 11.68 5.61 13.28
N ARG A 41 12.00 6.37 12.23
CA ARG A 41 11.86 5.97 10.83
C ARG A 41 13.20 6.11 10.11
N LYS A 42 13.38 5.35 9.03
CA LYS A 42 14.54 5.46 8.13
C LYS A 42 14.17 6.32 6.93
N ILE A 43 14.93 7.39 6.68
CA ILE A 43 14.78 8.24 5.49
C ILE A 43 16.05 8.10 4.66
N PRO A 44 15.98 7.71 3.37
CA PRO A 44 17.17 7.62 2.54
C PRO A 44 17.91 8.95 2.44
N LYS A 45 19.25 8.93 2.36
CA LYS A 45 20.05 10.17 2.34
C LYS A 45 19.72 11.07 1.13
N TRP A 46 19.37 10.47 -0.01
CA TRP A 46 18.92 11.19 -1.20
C TRP A 46 17.52 11.82 -1.05
N CYS A 47 16.83 11.59 0.07
CA CYS A 47 15.56 12.19 0.45
C CYS A 47 15.70 13.20 1.60
N ILE A 48 16.86 13.83 1.80
CA ILE A 48 17.08 14.74 2.95
C ILE A 48 16.07 15.90 2.99
N ASP A 49 15.68 16.42 1.81
CA ASP A 49 14.69 17.50 1.70
C ASP A 49 13.26 17.07 2.09
N ARG A 50 13.04 15.76 2.24
CA ARG A 50 11.76 15.18 2.67
C ARG A 50 11.74 14.87 4.17
N ILE A 51 12.78 15.23 4.92
CA ILE A 51 12.77 15.12 6.37
C ILE A 51 11.74 16.13 6.91
N PRO A 52 10.75 15.67 7.71
CA PRO A 52 9.78 16.56 8.33
C PRO A 52 10.48 17.60 9.21
N SER A 53 10.01 18.85 9.17
CA SER A 53 10.61 19.95 9.93
C SER A 53 10.52 19.77 11.45
N ASP A 54 9.54 19.00 11.91
CA ASP A 54 9.29 18.68 13.31
C ASP A 54 10.08 17.44 13.78
N ALA A 55 10.94 16.87 12.94
CA ALA A 55 11.67 15.65 13.25
C ALA A 55 13.18 15.88 13.43
N GLN A 56 13.80 15.11 14.32
CA GLN A 56 15.22 15.15 14.63
C GLN A 56 15.95 13.95 14.03
N ILE A 57 17.13 14.18 13.44
CA ILE A 57 18.04 13.12 13.03
C ILE A 57 18.80 12.63 14.27
N ILE A 58 18.60 11.37 14.63
CA ILE A 58 19.19 10.75 15.84
C ILE A 58 20.43 9.93 15.48
N GLY A 59 20.59 9.61 14.21
CA GLY A 59 21.78 8.92 13.72
C GLY A 59 21.69 8.70 12.22
N GLU A 60 22.74 8.09 11.69
CA GLU A 60 22.82 7.79 10.28
C GLU A 60 23.46 6.42 10.04
N THR A 61 23.14 5.86 8.89
CA THR A 61 23.79 4.69 8.30
C THR A 61 24.37 5.14 6.96
N GLU A 62 25.06 4.26 6.26
CA GLU A 62 25.62 4.54 4.92
C GLU A 62 24.58 5.12 3.95
N LEU A 63 23.34 4.59 3.95
CA LEU A 63 22.31 4.97 2.98
C LEU A 63 21.10 5.74 3.55
N HIS A 64 20.98 5.86 4.88
CA HIS A 64 19.77 6.40 5.51
C HIS A 64 20.07 7.27 6.73
N TYR A 65 19.20 8.24 6.99
CA TYR A 65 19.04 8.91 8.27
C TYR A 65 18.02 8.19 9.15
N LEU A 66 18.30 8.10 10.45
CA LEU A 66 17.36 7.69 11.48
C LEU A 66 16.70 8.95 12.04
N VAL A 67 15.40 9.08 11.81
CA VAL A 67 14.62 10.28 12.12
C VAL A 67 13.52 9.97 13.11
N ARG A 68 13.30 10.85 14.10
CA ARG A 68 12.27 10.72 15.13
C ARG A 68 11.49 12.04 15.26
N HIS A 69 10.17 11.93 15.30
CA HIS A 69 9.29 13.01 15.77
C HIS A 69 9.29 13.06 17.30
#